data_AF-A0A855NE52-F1
#
_entry.id   AF-A0A855NE52-F1
#
_cell.length_a   1.000
_cell.length_b   1.000
_cell.length_c   1.000
_cell.angle_alpha   90.00
_cell.angle_beta   90.00
_cell.angle_gamma   90.00
#
_symmetry.space_group_name_H-M   'P 1'
#
loop_
_entity.id
_entity.type
_entity.pdbx_description
1 polymer ?
#
loop_
_entity_poly.entity_id
_entity_poly.type
_entity_poly.pdbx_seq_one_letter_code
_entity_poly.pdbx_strand_id
1 'polypeptide(L)' 'MSWIDEFKIALVNEDLDKIDYLTNNYPNEMSLDEMRSTLALINEAAKMFKEKQKKLDIEFQKIKKARQYNI' A
#
# COMPACT_ATOMS: atom_id res chain seq x y z
N MET A 1 -10.90 -16.83 8.03
CA MET A 1 -11.08 -15.56 7.31
C MET A 1 -10.71 -15.79 5.86
N SER A 2 -11.40 -15.15 4.92
CA SER A 2 -11.02 -15.21 3.50
C SER A 2 -9.81 -14.31 3.24
N TRP A 3 -9.02 -14.59 2.19
CA TRP A 3 -7.88 -13.75 1.81
C TRP A 3 -8.30 -12.29 1.59
N ILE A 4 -9.50 -12.06 1.01
CA ILE A 4 -9.99 -10.71 0.73
C ILE A 4 -10.34 -9.94 2.01
N ASP A 5 -10.82 -10.63 3.05
CA ASP A 5 -11.08 -10.00 4.35
C ASP A 5 -9.77 -9.60 5.02
N GLU A 6 -8.75 -10.46 4.97
CA GLU A 6 -7.41 -10.13 5.48
C GLU A 6 -6.80 -8.94 4.72
N PHE A 7 -6.98 -8.89 3.40
CA PHE A 7 -6.46 -7.80 2.58
C PHE A 7 -7.16 -6.46 2.90
N LYS A 8 -8.48 -6.47 3.10
CA LYS A 8 -9.22 -5.28 3.55
C LYS A 8 -8.75 -4.81 4.93
N ILE A 9 -8.57 -5.73 5.88
CA ILE A 9 -8.07 -5.40 7.22
C ILE A 9 -6.67 -4.79 7.14
N ALA A 10 -5.79 -5.37 6.33
CA ALA A 10 -4.44 -4.86 6.13
C ALA A 10 -4.43 -3.45 5.52
N LEU A 11 -5.33 -3.17 4.56
CA LEU A 11 -5.49 -1.83 3.98
C LEU A 11 -5.98 -0.81 5.00
N VAL A 12 -7.01 -1.14 5.79
CA VAL A 12 -7.55 -0.23 6.82
C VAL A 12 -6.51 0.07 7.90
N ASN A 13 -5.73 -0.92 8.28
CA ASN A 13 -4.66 -0.75 9.28
C ASN A 13 -3.37 -0.16 8.69
N GLU A 14 -3.33 0.08 7.38
CA GLU A 14 -2.13 0.48 6.63
C GLU A 14 -0.90 -0.43 6.91
N ASP A 15 -1.15 -1.71 7.16
CA ASP A 15 -0.13 -2.73 7.45
C ASP A 15 0.58 -3.13 6.15
N LEU A 16 1.66 -2.41 5.83
CA LEU A 16 2.38 -2.56 4.57
C LEU A 16 3.01 -3.95 4.41
N ASP A 17 3.50 -4.54 5.49
CA ASP A 17 4.13 -5.86 5.48
C ASP A 17 3.07 -6.93 5.19
N LYS A 18 1.89 -6.82 5.81
CA LYS A 18 0.78 -7.74 5.54
C LYS A 18 0.22 -7.56 4.13
N ILE A 19 0.15 -6.32 3.61
CA ILE A 19 -0.25 -6.05 2.23
C ILE A 19 0.74 -6.70 1.25
N ASP A 20 2.04 -6.54 1.46
CA ASP A 20 3.07 -7.14 0.62
C ASP A 20 3.00 -8.67 0.66
N TYR A 21 2.90 -9.25 1.86
CA TYR A 21 2.72 -10.69 2.03
C TYR A 21 1.49 -11.21 1.27
N LEU A 22 0.32 -10.57 1.45
CA LEU A 22 -0.91 -11.02 0.81
C LEU A 22 -0.86 -10.86 -0.72
N THR A 23 -0.21 -9.80 -1.22
CA THR A 23 -0.02 -9.57 -2.66
C THR A 23 0.87 -10.64 -3.29
N ASN A 24 1.92 -11.06 -2.59
CA ASN A 24 2.82 -12.14 -3.02
C ASN A 24 2.22 -13.55 -2.81
N ASN A 25 1.20 -13.67 -1.96
CA ASN A 25 0.49 -14.93 -1.67
C ASN A 25 -0.96 -14.84 -2.15
N TYR A 26 -1.14 -14.43 -3.40
CA TYR A 26 -2.45 -14.29 -4.02
C TYR A 26 -3.16 -15.65 -4.14
N PRO A 27 -4.48 -15.74 -3.87
CA PRO A 27 -5.21 -17.00 -3.94
C PRO A 27 -5.32 -17.51 -5.38
N ASN A 28 -5.13 -18.82 -5.57
CA ASN A 28 -5.17 -19.46 -6.90
C ASN A 28 -6.58 -19.51 -7.51
N GLU A 29 -7.61 -19.47 -6.67
CA GLU A 29 -9.01 -19.56 -7.08
C GLU A 29 -9.81 -18.44 -6.44
N MET A 30 -10.62 -17.77 -7.25
CA MET A 30 -11.44 -16.65 -6.86
C MET A 30 -12.63 -16.55 -7.82
N SER A 31 -13.82 -16.25 -7.30
CA SER A 31 -14.98 -15.97 -8.15
C SER A 31 -14.79 -14.65 -8.91
N LEU A 32 -15.53 -14.47 -10.00
CA LEU A 32 -15.44 -13.25 -10.81
C LEU A 32 -15.76 -11.97 -10.01
N ASP A 33 -16.69 -12.06 -9.05
CA ASP A 33 -17.04 -10.93 -8.17
C ASP A 33 -15.94 -10.61 -7.16
N GLU A 34 -15.31 -11.65 -6.59
CA GLU A 34 -14.15 -11.48 -5.72
C GLU A 34 -12.95 -10.92 -6.50
N MET A 35 -12.75 -11.33 -7.76
CA MET A 35 -11.68 -10.77 -8.62
C MET A 35 -11.88 -9.29 -8.88
N ARG A 36 -13.11 -8.88 -9.20
CA ARG A 36 -13.46 -7.46 -9.40
C ARG A 36 -13.21 -6.64 -8.13
N SER A 37 -13.63 -7.19 -6.98
CA SER A 37 -13.41 -6.56 -5.69
C SER A 37 -11.92 -6.43 -5.38
N THR A 38 -11.15 -7.49 -5.64
CA THR A 38 -9.71 -7.52 -5.41
C THR A 38 -8.97 -6.52 -6.29
N LEU A 39 -9.35 -6.38 -7.57
CA LEU A 39 -8.79 -5.37 -8.47
C LEU A 39 -8.99 -3.94 -7.91
N ALA A 40 -10.18 -3.64 -7.40
CA ALA A 40 -10.46 -2.34 -6.80
C ALA A 40 -9.57 -2.09 -5.56
N LEU A 41 -9.41 -3.10 -4.69
CA LEU A 41 -8.58 -3.02 -3.49
C LEU A 41 -7.09 -2.87 -3.82
N ILE A 42 -6.58 -3.56 -4.84
CA ILE A 42 -5.18 -3.43 -5.28
C ILE A 42 -4.93 -2.01 -5.82
N ASN A 43 -5.88 -1.44 -6.58
CA ASN A 43 -5.76 -0.07 -7.06
C ASN A 43 -5.74 0.95 -5.90
N GLU A 44 -6.55 0.71 -4.87
CA GLU A 44 -6.53 1.52 -3.64
C GLU A 44 -5.19 1.40 -2.91
N ALA A 45 -4.67 0.18 -2.76
CA ALA A 45 -3.35 -0.07 -2.19
C ALA A 45 -2.26 0.72 -2.95
N ALA A 46 -2.24 0.62 -4.28
CA ALA A 46 -1.27 1.33 -5.12
C ALA A 46 -1.35 2.85 -4.95
N LYS A 47 -2.57 3.39 -4.85
CA LYS A 47 -2.79 4.82 -4.57
C LYS A 47 -2.21 5.21 -3.20
N MET A 48 -2.48 4.41 -2.16
CA MET A 48 -1.96 4.63 -0.81
C MET A 48 -0.42 4.65 -0.80
N PHE A 49 0.23 3.68 -1.43
CA PHE A 49 1.70 3.63 -1.52
C PHE A 49 2.27 4.87 -2.22
N LYS A 50 1.65 5.30 -3.33
CA LYS A 50 2.07 6.50 -4.07
C LYS A 50 1.96 7.78 -3.23
N GLU A 51 0.90 7.90 -2.43
CA GLU A 51 0.72 9.04 -1.53
C GLU A 51 1.77 9.05 -0.41
N LYS A 52 2.07 7.89 0.20
CA LYS A 52 3.14 7.76 1.19
C LYS A 52 4.52 8.08 0.60
N GLN A 53 4.82 7.58 -0.60
CA GLN A 53 6.06 7.89 -1.31
C GLN A 53 6.22 9.39 -1.55
N LYS A 54 5.14 10.07 -1.97
CA LYS A 54 5.15 11.52 -2.17
C LYS A 54 5.41 12.29 -0.87
N LYS A 55 4.82 11.86 0.24
CA LYS A 55 5.07 12.45 1.57
C LYS A 55 6.54 12.29 1.97
N LEU A 56 7.10 11.09 1.78
CA LEU A 56 8.52 10.83 2.07
C LEU A 56 9.44 11.71 1.24
N ASP A 57 9.20 11.84 -0.07
CA ASP A 57 10.02 12.71 -0.92
C ASP A 57 10.01 14.18 -0.44
N ILE A 58 8.84 14.70 -0.07
CA ILE A 58 8.72 16.05 0.50
C ILE A 58 9.59 16.22 1.75
N GLU A 59 9.54 15.26 2.68
CA GLU A 59 10.36 15.30 3.90
C GLU A 59 11.86 15.18 3.58
N PHE A 60 12.25 14.33 2.64
CA PHE A 60 13.63 14.25 2.16
C PHE A 60 14.12 15.57 1.56
N GLN A 61 13.29 16.26 0.76
CA GLN A 61 13.65 17.57 0.21
C GLN A 61 13.84 18.61 1.32
N LYS A 62 13.02 18.60 2.38
CA LYS A 62 13.20 19.49 3.54
C LYS A 62 14.53 19.22 4.25
N ILE A 63 14.86 17.96 4.50
CA ILE A 63 16.14 17.55 5.12
C ILE A 63 17.31 17.99 4.24
N LYS A 64 17.23 17.78 2.91
CA LYS A 64 18.28 18.18 1.97
C LYS A 64 18.52 19.69 2.00
N LYS A 65 17.45 20.49 2.00
CA LYS A 65 17.55 21.95 2.14
C LYS A 65 18.16 22.35 3.48
N ALA A 66 17.69 21.76 4.58
CA ALA A 66 18.25 22.04 5.91
C ALA A 66 19.77 21.75 5.98
N ARG A 67 20.24 20.65 5.39
CA ARG A 67 21.68 20.34 5.28
C ARG A 67 22.46 21.33 4.41
N GLN A 68 21.83 21.91 3.38
CA GLN A 68 22.48 22.92 2.53
C GLN A 68 22.68 24.26 3.24
N TYR A 69 21.87 24.57 4.26
CA TYR A 69 21.93 25.84 5.01
C TYR A 69 22.57 25.73 6.40
N ASN A 70 22.90 24.53 6.87
CA ASN A 70 23.76 24.33 8.05
C ASN A 70 25.23 24.53 7.65
N ILE A 71 25.71 25.78 7.82
CA ILE A 71 27.13 26.19 7.84
C ILE A 71 27.74 25.73 9.16
#